data_AF-A8LZE4-F1
#
_entry.id   AF-A8LZE4-F1
#
_cell.length_a   1.000
_cell.length_b   1.000
_cell.length_c   1.000
_cell.angle_alpha   90.00
_cell.angle_beta   90.00
_cell.angle_gamma   90.00
#
_symmetry.space_group_name_H-M   'P 1'
#
loop_
_entity.id
_entity.type
_entity.pdbx_description
1 polymer ?
#
loop_
_entity_poly.entity_id
_entity_poly.type
_entity_poly.pdbx_seq_one_letter_code
_entity_poly.pdbx_strand_id
1 'polypeptide(L)'
;MAIAAPIFAFAVRDVIELILLVFALIVQGVALVHVITQRSDAFAAVGTLPKGAWVAILAICLVLTLLGFGPISLFGLVGIAAGLIYLLDVRAGLRDLSDGRGTSW
;
A
#
# COMPACT_ATOMS: atom_id res chain seq x y z
N MET A 1 21.68 -29.89 22.39
CA MET A 1 22.09 -28.82 21.47
C MET A 1 21.33 -28.79 20.14
N ALA A 2 20.67 -29.86 19.68
CA ALA A 2 20.01 -29.91 18.36
C ALA A 2 18.66 -29.17 18.25
N ILE A 3 18.10 -28.66 19.35
CA ILE A 3 16.74 -28.06 19.39
C ILE A 3 16.79 -26.51 19.31
N ALA A 4 17.95 -25.89 19.57
CA ALA A 4 18.08 -24.44 19.60
C ALA A 4 18.08 -23.78 18.21
N ALA A 5 18.67 -24.45 17.21
CA ALA A 5 18.73 -23.96 15.83
C ALA A 5 17.35 -23.72 15.18
N PRO A 6 16.36 -24.63 15.27
CA PRO A 6 15.02 -24.38 14.72
C PRO A 6 14.29 -23.24 15.44
N ILE A 7 14.41 -23.12 16.77
CA ILE A 7 13.73 -22.06 17.55
C ILE A 7 14.23 -20.66 17.15
N PHE A 8 15.55 -20.51 16.95
CA PHE A 8 16.14 -19.24 16.51
C PHE A 8 15.63 -18.82 15.13
N ALA A 9 15.55 -19.76 14.17
CA ALA A 9 15.08 -19.47 12.82
C ALA A 9 13.61 -19.01 12.81
N PHE A 10 12.75 -19.60 13.65
CA PHE A 10 11.35 -19.17 13.79
C PHE A 10 11.26 -17.78 14.43
N ALA A 11 12.04 -17.50 15.48
CA ALA A 11 12.05 -16.18 16.10
C ALA A 11 12.48 -15.06 15.13
N VAL A 12 13.49 -15.32 14.28
CA VAL A 12 13.92 -14.37 13.25
C VAL A 12 12.82 -14.16 12.21
N ARG A 13 12.17 -15.23 11.75
CA ARG A 13 11.03 -15.14 10.83
C ARG A 13 9.93 -14.27 11.42
N ASP A 14 9.54 -14.51 12.68
CA ASP A 14 8.44 -13.79 13.32
C ASP A 14 8.73 -12.29 13.45
N VAL A 15 9.99 -11.92 13.76
CA VAL A 15 10.40 -10.51 13.80
C VAL A 15 10.34 -9.87 12.41
N ILE A 16 10.79 -10.58 11.37
CA ILE A 16 10.73 -10.08 9.99
C ILE A 16 9.27 -9.92 9.55
N GLU A 17 8.41 -10.90 9.83
CA GLU A 17 6.98 -10.82 9.55
C GLU A 17 6.33 -9.67 10.31
N LEU A 18 6.67 -9.45 11.59
CA LEU A 18 6.15 -8.31 12.34
C LEU A 18 6.54 -6.97 11.70
N ILE A 19 7.81 -6.81 11.32
CA ILE A 19 8.31 -5.58 10.68
C ILE A 19 7.59 -5.34 9.35
N LEU A 20 7.47 -6.38 8.51
CA LEU A 20 6.79 -6.28 7.22
C LEU A 20 5.30 -5.98 7.37
N LEU A 21 4.64 -6.56 8.38
CA LEU A 21 3.23 -6.31 8.68
C LEU A 21 3.00 -4.85 9.06
N VAL A 22 3.81 -4.32 9.99
CA VAL A 22 3.72 -2.91 10.41
C VAL A 22 3.98 -1.98 9.23
N PHE A 23 5.02 -2.25 8.44
CA PHE A 23 5.33 -1.47 7.24
C PHE A 23 4.18 -1.49 6.23
N ALA A 24 3.61 -2.65 5.95
CA ALA A 24 2.49 -2.81 5.04
C ALA A 24 1.26 -2.02 5.49
N LEU A 25 0.93 -2.07 6.78
CA LEU A 25 -0.19 -1.33 7.35
C LEU A 25 0.01 0.18 7.28
N ILE A 26 1.23 0.67 7.51
CA ILE A 26 1.56 2.10 7.39
C ILE A 26 1.36 2.56 5.95
N VAL A 27 1.94 1.85 4.97
CA VAL A 27 1.84 2.22 3.55
C VAL A 27 0.39 2.23 3.07
N GLN A 28 -0.36 1.16 3.37
CA GLN A 28 -1.76 1.04 2.98
C GLN A 28 -2.64 2.08 3.69
N GLY A 29 -2.42 2.30 4.99
CA GLY A 29 -3.15 3.29 5.77
C GLY A 29 -2.92 4.72 5.26
N VAL A 30 -1.67 5.09 4.98
CA VAL A 30 -1.34 6.41 4.42
C VAL A 30 -1.94 6.59 3.03
N ALA A 31 -1.84 5.58 2.17
CA ALA A 31 -2.46 5.61 0.84
C ALA A 31 -3.99 5.79 0.92
N LEU A 32 -4.64 5.06 1.83
CA LEU A 32 -6.09 5.10 2.01
C LEU A 32 -6.57 6.44 2.58
N VAL A 33 -5.86 6.99 3.57
CA VAL A 33 -6.15 8.35 4.07
C VAL A 33 -5.99 9.36 2.95
N HIS A 34 -4.90 9.27 2.17
CA HIS A 34 -4.65 10.20 1.09
C HIS A 34 -5.74 10.16 0.02
N VAL A 35 -6.13 8.97 -0.46
CA VAL A 35 -7.16 8.84 -1.50
C VAL A 35 -8.51 9.38 -1.03
N ILE A 36 -8.86 9.18 0.24
CA ILE A 36 -10.11 9.71 0.81
C ILE A 36 -10.09 11.24 0.85
N THR A 37 -8.95 11.84 1.23
CA THR A 37 -8.78 13.31 1.31
C THR A 37 -8.72 13.99 -0.06
N GLN A 38 -8.35 13.29 -1.13
CA GLN A 38 -8.21 13.88 -2.46
C GLN A 38 -9.56 14.14 -3.15
N ARG A 39 -9.64 15.23 -3.93
CA ARG A 39 -10.86 15.60 -4.68
C ARG A 39 -11.12 14.58 -5.80
N SER A 40 -12.37 14.15 -5.95
CA SER A 40 -12.79 13.17 -6.98
C SER A 40 -12.46 13.62 -8.41
N ASP A 41 -12.63 14.91 -8.68
CA ASP A 41 -12.48 15.48 -10.02
C ASP A 41 -11.03 15.45 -10.52
N ALA A 42 -10.06 15.42 -9.60
CA ALA A 42 -8.64 15.33 -9.95
C ALA A 42 -8.30 13.97 -10.57
N PHE A 43 -8.97 12.88 -10.18
CA PHE A 43 -8.71 11.54 -10.74
C PHE A 43 -9.14 11.44 -12.20
N ALA A 44 -10.23 12.11 -12.57
CA ALA A 44 -10.69 12.18 -13.97
C ALA A 44 -9.70 12.98 -14.84
N ALA A 45 -9.12 14.05 -14.29
CA ALA A 45 -8.15 14.88 -15.00
C ALA A 45 -6.77 14.21 -15.19
N VAL A 46 -6.34 13.33 -14.28
CA VAL A 46 -5.10 12.53 -14.46
C VAL A 46 -5.35 11.33 -15.40
N GLY A 47 -6.59 10.98 -15.70
CA GLY A 47 -6.93 9.86 -16.60
C GLY A 47 -6.68 8.48 -15.98
N THR A 48 -6.68 8.39 -14.65
CA THR A 48 -6.48 7.11 -13.92
C THR A 48 -7.82 6.47 -13.54
N LEU A 49 -7.76 5.30 -12.89
CA LEU A 49 -8.92 4.66 -12.27
C LEU A 49 -9.72 5.64 -11.37
N PRO A 50 -11.06 5.53 -11.33
CA PRO A 50 -11.89 6.44 -10.55
C PRO A 50 -11.60 6.30 -9.05
N LYS A 51 -11.78 7.39 -8.29
CA LYS A 51 -11.52 7.43 -6.84
C LYS A 51 -12.13 6.24 -6.08
N GLY A 52 -13.37 5.86 -6.42
CA GLY A 52 -14.05 4.73 -5.80
C GLY A 52 -13.34 3.39 -5.99
N ALA A 53 -12.74 3.14 -7.16
CA ALA A 53 -11.98 1.92 -7.42
C ALA A 53 -10.70 1.89 -6.58
N TRP A 54 -9.96 2.99 -6.50
CA TRP A 54 -8.76 3.07 -5.65
C TRP A 54 -9.06 2.88 -4.16
N VAL A 55 -10.13 3.52 -3.66
CA VAL A 55 -10.60 3.32 -2.28
C VAL A 55 -10.93 1.84 -2.03
N ALA A 56 -11.67 1.21 -2.94
CA ALA A 56 -12.05 -0.19 -2.80
C ALA A 56 -10.83 -1.12 -2.77
N ILE A 57 -9.87 -0.93 -3.68
CA ILE A 57 -8.65 -1.76 -3.74
C ILE A 57 -7.82 -1.61 -2.47
N LEU A 58 -7.56 -0.36 -2.03
CA LEU A 58 -6.76 -0.10 -0.83
C LEU A 58 -7.48 -0.58 0.44
N ALA A 59 -8.79 -0.41 0.53
CA ALA A 59 -9.57 -0.87 1.68
C ALA A 59 -9.60 -2.40 1.76
N ILE A 60 -9.82 -3.09 0.64
CA ILE A 60 -9.80 -4.56 0.58
C ILE A 60 -8.40 -5.07 0.95
N CYS A 61 -7.34 -4.49 0.39
CA CYS A 61 -5.96 -4.87 0.74
C CYS A 61 -5.67 -4.70 2.23
N LEU A 62 -6.09 -3.57 2.81
CA LEU A 62 -5.86 -3.26 4.22
C LEU A 62 -6.62 -4.24 5.13
N VAL A 63 -7.88 -4.52 4.81
CA VAL A 63 -8.69 -5.51 5.54
C VAL A 63 -8.07 -6.90 5.43
N LEU A 64 -7.64 -7.34 4.23
CA LEU A 64 -6.98 -8.64 4.05
C LEU A 64 -5.66 -8.72 4.82
N THR A 65 -4.90 -7.63 4.88
CA THR A 65 -3.66 -7.56 5.69
C THR A 65 -3.98 -7.69 7.20
N LEU A 66 -5.06 -7.05 7.67
CA LEU A 66 -5.53 -7.11 9.06
C LEU A 66 -6.15 -8.47 9.45
N LEU A 67 -6.81 -9.16 8.52
CA LEU A 67 -7.41 -10.48 8.75
C LEU A 67 -6.38 -11.61 8.93
N GLY A 68 -5.09 -11.28 8.99
CA GLY A 68 -4.07 -12.22 9.42
C GLY A 68 -3.55 -13.13 8.32
N PHE A 69 -3.73 -12.78 7.04
CA PHE A 69 -3.07 -13.50 5.96
C PHE A 69 -1.54 -13.36 6.00
N GLY A 70 -0.96 -12.55 6.88
CA GLY A 70 0.48 -12.40 7.02
C GLY A 70 1.09 -11.61 5.86
N PRO A 71 2.13 -10.80 6.10
CA PRO A 71 2.70 -9.91 5.07
C PRO A 71 3.40 -10.65 3.94
N ILE A 72 3.83 -11.89 4.18
CA ILE A 72 4.46 -12.76 3.17
C ILE A 72 3.41 -13.52 2.34
N SER A 73 2.12 -13.49 2.72
CA SER A 73 1.09 -14.02 1.83
C SER A 73 1.01 -13.20 0.55
N LEU A 74 0.51 -13.86 -0.49
CA LEU A 74 0.08 -13.22 -1.74
C LEU A 74 -0.74 -11.95 -1.48
N PHE A 75 -1.63 -11.96 -0.48
CA PHE A 75 -2.49 -10.81 -0.18
C PHE A 75 -1.74 -9.65 0.47
N GLY A 76 -0.81 -9.92 1.39
CA GLY A 76 0.04 -8.91 2.00
C GLY A 76 0.98 -8.25 0.98
N LEU A 77 1.59 -9.06 0.11
CA LEU A 77 2.45 -8.58 -0.97
C LEU A 77 1.67 -7.74 -1.99
N VAL A 78 0.48 -8.19 -2.40
CA VAL A 78 -0.40 -7.43 -3.30
C VAL A 78 -0.85 -6.13 -2.65
N GLY A 79 -1.15 -6.12 -1.35
CA GLY A 79 -1.52 -4.90 -0.62
C GLY A 79 -0.39 -3.88 -0.54
N ILE A 80 0.85 -4.32 -0.28
CA ILE A 80 2.03 -3.46 -0.33
C ILE A 80 2.24 -2.90 -1.74
N ALA A 81 2.16 -3.76 -2.77
CA ALA A 81 2.31 -3.34 -4.16
C ALA A 81 1.25 -2.31 -4.55
N ALA A 82 -0.02 -2.54 -4.24
CA ALA A 82 -1.12 -1.62 -4.51
C ALA A 82 -0.92 -0.27 -3.80
N GLY A 83 -0.51 -0.29 -2.52
CA GLY A 83 -0.19 0.92 -1.77
C GLY A 83 0.98 1.70 -2.35
N LEU A 84 2.05 1.01 -2.76
CA LEU A 84 3.22 1.63 -3.41
C LEU A 84 2.85 2.21 -4.78
N ILE A 85 2.11 1.49 -5.62
CA ILE A 85 1.65 1.98 -6.93
C ILE A 85 0.83 3.25 -6.72
N TYR A 86 -0.11 3.27 -5.76
CA TYR A 86 -0.89 4.47 -5.48
C TYR A 86 -0.01 5.67 -5.06
N LEU A 87 0.93 5.45 -4.14
CA LEU A 87 1.79 6.52 -3.61
C LEU A 87 2.83 7.02 -4.62
N LEU A 88 3.28 6.19 -5.55
CA LEU A 88 4.34 6.53 -6.50
C LEU A 88 3.79 6.98 -7.85
N ASP A 89 2.69 6.39 -8.32
CA ASP A 89 2.09 6.69 -9.62
C ASP A 89 0.98 7.75 -9.47
N VAL A 90 -0.10 7.38 -8.78
CA VAL A 90 -1.31 8.24 -8.69
C VAL A 90 -1.06 9.51 -7.91
N ARG A 91 -0.39 9.43 -6.75
CA ARG A 91 -0.06 10.61 -5.95
C ARG A 91 0.90 11.55 -6.70
N ALA A 92 1.87 11.01 -7.44
CA ALA A 92 2.76 11.83 -8.25
C ALA A 92 1.99 12.53 -9.37
N GLY A 93 1.13 11.82 -10.10
CA GLY A 93 0.28 12.40 -11.14
C GLY A 93 -0.69 13.46 -10.61
N LEU A 94 -1.30 13.24 -9.44
CA LEU A 94 -2.15 14.24 -8.78
C LEU A 94 -1.35 15.48 -8.34
N ARG A 95 -0.11 15.31 -7.90
CA ARG A 95 0.77 16.42 -7.54
C ARG A 95 1.18 17.23 -8.78
N ASP A 96 1.57 16.56 -9.85
CA ASP A 96 1.98 17.23 -11.09
C ASP A 96 0.84 18.04 -11.71
N LEU A 97 -0.40 17.51 -11.63
CA LEU A 97 -1.60 18.25 -12.03
C LEU A 97 -1.86 19.48 -11.14
N SER A 98 -1.67 19.35 -9.82
CA SER A 98 -1.87 20.44 -8.86
C SER A 98 -0.82 21.54 -8.96
N ASP A 99 0.41 21.18 -9.31
CA ASP A 99 1.55 22.09 -9.48
C ASP A 99 1.54 22.83 -10.82
N GLY A 100 0.57 22.55 -11.71
CA GLY A 100 0.40 23.24 -12.99
C GLY A 100 1.55 23.00 -13.99
N ARG A 101 2.44 22.04 -13.71
CA ARG A 101 3.50 21.62 -14.65
C ARG A 101 2.94 20.65 -15.67
N GLY A 102 1.97 21.12 -16.46
CA GLY A 102 1.73 20.55 -17.78
C GLY A 102 3.02 20.71 -18.57
N THR A 103 3.56 19.59 -19.05
CA THR A 103 4.82 19.51 -19.80
C THR A 103 4.88 20.58 -20.88
N SER A 104 5.73 21.60 -20.69
CA SER A 104 6.20 22.46 -21.76
C SER A 104 7.26 21.70 -22.55
N TRP A 105 6.82 20.79 -23.42
CA TRP A 105 7.61 20.21 -24.49
C TRP A 105 6.77 20.16 -25.75
#